data_AF-A0A924H1M4-F1
#
_entry.id   AF-A0A924H1M4-F1
#
_cell.length_a   1.000
_cell.length_b   1.000
_cell.length_c   1.000
_cell.angle_alpha   90.00
_cell.angle_beta   90.00
_cell.angle_gamma   90.00
#
_symmetry.space_group_name_H-M   'P 1'
#
loop_
_entity.id
_entity.type
_entity.pdbx_description
1 polymer ?
#
loop_
_entity_poly.entity_id
_entity_poly.type
_entity_poly.pdbx_seq_one_letter_code
_entity_poly.pdbx_strand_id
1 'polypeptide(L)' 'MNKPSIAPVHPPWAGGAYSIKRHGVTLSNCDAEPVQTPGCIQAHGALLVLRPDDLVV' A
#
# COMPACT_ATOMS: atom_id res chain seq x y z
N MET A 1 -9.71 18.00 36.54
CA MET A 1 -9.52 18.26 35.09
C MET A 1 -9.10 16.95 34.45
N ASN A 2 -10.01 16.25 33.78
CA ASN A 2 -9.72 14.94 33.18
C ASN A 2 -8.99 15.14 31.84
N LYS A 3 -7.81 14.55 31.72
CA LYS A 3 -6.98 14.56 30.50
C LYS A 3 -7.72 13.80 29.39
N PRO A 4 -7.84 14.32 28.16
CA PRO A 4 -8.44 13.56 27.08
C PRO A 4 -7.59 12.31 26.80
N SER A 5 -8.19 11.14 26.92
CA SER A 5 -7.60 9.88 26.48
C SER A 5 -7.60 9.85 24.97
N ILE A 6 -6.42 9.96 24.35
CA ILE A 6 -6.24 9.69 22.93
C ILE A 6 -6.31 8.16 22.78
N ALA A 7 -7.52 7.63 22.55
CA ALA A 7 -7.64 6.28 22.02
C ALA A 7 -6.76 6.19 20.76
N PRO A 8 -6.07 5.07 20.49
CA PRO A 8 -5.26 4.94 19.29
C PRO A 8 -6.23 5.01 18.10
N VAL A 9 -6.32 6.20 17.49
CA VAL A 9 -7.02 6.37 16.22
C VAL A 9 -6.15 5.62 15.24
N HIS A 10 -6.49 4.36 15.00
CA HIS A 10 -5.92 3.64 13.88
C HIS A 10 -6.20 4.50 12.66
N PRO A 11 -5.16 4.96 11.95
CA PRO A 11 -5.39 5.77 10.78
C PRO A 11 -6.30 4.97 9.83
N PRO A 12 -7.16 5.64 9.04
CA PRO A 12 -8.22 4.97 8.27
C PRO A 12 -7.71 3.90 7.29
N TRP A 13 -6.39 3.87 7.05
CA TRP A 13 -5.68 2.92 6.20
C TRP A 13 -5.01 1.74 6.95
N ALA A 14 -5.14 1.64 8.27
CA ALA A 14 -4.42 0.67 9.11
C ALA A 14 -4.74 -0.81 8.82
N GLY A 15 -5.84 -1.11 8.12
CA GLY A 15 -6.23 -2.47 7.74
C GLY A 15 -6.02 -2.81 6.26
N GLY A 16 -5.42 -1.92 5.46
CA GLY A 16 -5.26 -2.09 4.01
C GLY A 16 -3.86 -2.53 3.58
N ALA A 17 -3.73 -3.05 2.36
CA ALA A 17 -2.42 -3.39 1.80
C ALA A 17 -1.49 -2.16 1.70
N TYR A 18 -0.22 -2.39 1.99
CA TYR A 18 0.82 -1.36 2.03
C TYR A 18 1.36 -1.06 0.63
N SER A 19 1.53 0.23 0.27
CA SER A 19 2.22 0.68 -0.95
C SER A 19 3.34 1.67 -0.61
N ILE A 20 4.51 1.52 -1.23
CA ILE A 20 5.78 2.22 -0.93
C ILE A 20 5.86 3.65 -1.52
N LYS A 21 4.93 4.04 -2.40
CA LYS A 21 4.85 5.40 -2.99
C LYS A 21 4.10 6.42 -2.12
N ARG A 22 3.66 6.03 -0.93
CA ARG A 22 2.73 6.78 -0.06
C ARG A 22 3.22 8.11 0.50
N HIS A 23 4.48 8.52 0.28
CA HIS A 23 5.04 9.77 0.77
C HIS A 23 5.72 10.55 -0.37
N GLY A 24 5.15 11.68 -0.79
CA GLY A 24 5.74 12.61 -1.78
C GLY A 24 4.86 12.92 -3.00
N VAL A 25 3.75 12.18 -3.17
CA VAL A 25 2.74 12.49 -4.20
C VAL A 25 1.74 13.51 -3.65
N THR A 26 1.43 14.50 -4.48
CA THR A 26 0.56 15.65 -4.26
C THR A 26 -0.27 15.87 -5.53
N LEU A 27 -1.24 16.79 -5.51
CA LEU A 27 -2.02 17.12 -6.72
C LEU A 27 -1.17 17.68 -7.86
N SER A 28 -0.03 18.32 -7.58
CA SER A 28 0.82 18.92 -8.61
C SER A 28 1.84 17.95 -9.22
N ASN A 29 1.89 16.70 -8.78
CA ASN A 29 2.82 15.69 -9.30
C ASN A 29 2.24 14.26 -9.30
N CYS A 30 0.91 14.12 -9.27
CA CYS A 30 0.24 12.83 -9.18
C CYS A 30 0.31 12.01 -10.47
N ASP A 31 0.47 12.67 -11.62
CA ASP A 31 0.68 12.05 -12.92
C ASP A 31 2.00 11.25 -12.99
N ALA A 32 3.00 11.64 -12.21
CA ALA A 32 4.29 10.96 -12.11
C ALA A 32 4.28 9.77 -11.14
N GLU A 33 3.15 9.48 -10.46
CA GLU A 33 3.04 8.30 -9.61
C GLU A 33 3.05 7.02 -10.48
N PRO A 34 3.97 6.07 -10.28
CA PRO A 34 4.02 4.83 -11.04
C PRO A 34 3.06 3.81 -10.43
N VAL A 35 1.78 4.13 -10.50
CA VAL A 35 0.66 3.28 -10.04
C VAL A 35 0.65 1.91 -10.72
N GLN A 36 1.27 1.78 -11.90
CA GLN A 36 1.40 0.55 -12.67
C GLN A 36 2.40 -0.45 -12.05
N THR A 37 3.28 0.00 -11.16
CA THR A 37 4.30 -0.84 -10.51
C THR A 37 4.33 -0.61 -8.99
N PRO A 38 3.24 -0.93 -8.27
CA PRO A 38 3.10 -0.59 -6.86
C PRO A 38 3.97 -1.45 -5.93
N GLY A 39 4.53 -2.56 -6.42
CA GLY A 39 5.37 -3.49 -5.65
C GLY A 39 4.61 -4.31 -4.60
N CYS A 40 3.27 -4.24 -4.59
CA CYS A 40 2.40 -4.88 -3.62
C CYS A 40 1.07 -5.28 -4.25
N ILE A 41 0.35 -6.20 -3.61
CA ILE A 41 -1.03 -6.55 -3.92
C ILE A 41 -1.92 -6.43 -2.67
N GLN A 42 -3.24 -6.53 -2.83
CA GLN A 42 -4.17 -6.52 -1.72
C GLN A 42 -4.07 -7.80 -0.87
N ALA A 43 -4.24 -7.68 0.45
CA ALA A 43 -4.00 -8.76 1.41
C ALA A 43 -5.00 -9.94 1.34
N HIS A 44 -6.10 -9.80 0.59
CA HIS A 44 -7.13 -10.83 0.46
C HIS A 44 -6.81 -11.87 -0.64
N GLY A 45 -5.63 -11.80 -1.25
CA GLY A 45 -5.21 -12.73 -2.30
C GLY A 45 -3.70 -12.91 -2.32
N ALA A 46 -3.25 -13.75 -3.26
CA ALA A 46 -1.85 -13.99 -3.53
C ALA A 46 -1.59 -13.81 -5.04
N LEU A 47 -0.39 -13.33 -5.38
CA LEU A 47 0.09 -13.21 -6.77
C LEU A 47 1.42 -13.96 -6.86
N LEU A 48 1.51 -14.86 -7.84
CA LEU A 48 2.74 -15.57 -8.19
C LEU A 48 3.19 -15.10 -9.57
N VAL A 49 4.48 -14.84 -9.72
CA VAL A 49 5.11 -14.61 -11.03
C VAL A 49 5.92 -15.86 -11.32
N LEU A 50 5.74 -16.44 -12.49
CA LEU A 50 6.42 -17.67 -12.90
C LEU A 50 7.31 -17.40 -14.10
N ARG A 51 8.41 -18.13 -14.22
CA ARG A 51 9.16 -18.21 -15.47
C ARG A 51 8.34 -18.96 -16.52
N PRO A 52 8.21 -18.44 -17.77
CA PRO A 52 7.38 -19.07 -18.79
C PRO A 52 7.79 -20.50 -19.16
N ASP A 53 9.10 -20.81 -19.10
CA ASP A 53 9.64 -22.05 -19.65
C ASP A 53 9.47 -23.25 -18.71
N ASP A 54 9.54 -23.04 -17.40
CA ASP A 54 9.55 -24.10 -16.38
C ASP A 54 8.49 -23.93 -15.28
N LEU A 55 7.70 -22.84 -15.32
CA LEU A 55 6.62 -22.53 -14.39
C LEU A 55 7.04 -22.46 -12.92
N VAL A 56 8.31 -22.15 -12.67
CA VAL A 56 8.85 -21.98 -11.31
C VAL A 56 8.68 -20.53 -10.87
N VAL A 57 8.30 -20.35 -9.60
CA VAL A 57 8.21 -19.05 -8.90
C VAL A 57 9.60 -18.47 -8.65
#